data_AF-A0A838D1B0-F1
#
_entry.id   AF-A0A838D1B0-F1
#
_cell.length_a   1.000
_cell.length_b   1.000
_cell.length_c   1.000
_cell.angle_alpha   90.00
_cell.angle_beta   90.00
_cell.angle_gamma   90.00
#
_symmetry.space_group_name_H-M   'P 1'
#
loop_
_entity.id
_entity.type
_entity.pdbx_description
1 polymer ?
#
loop_
_entity_poly.entity_id
_entity_poly.type
_entity_poly.pdbx_seq_one_letter_code
_entity_poly.pdbx_strand_id
1 'polypeptide(L)' 'MNDTPLEAARTYTRGLIFPASKEQVLDVVERNGAPRDVVEIIHARPITKFASPADLMVILRQEGPRGSGAAGW' A
#
# COMPACT_ATOMS: atom_id res chain seq x y z
N MET A 1 -14.89 -2.64 12.49
CA MET A 1 -13.42 -2.58 12.39
C MET A 1 -13.03 -3.27 11.10
N ASN A 2 -12.88 -2.52 10.00
CA ASN A 2 -12.45 -3.05 8.71
C ASN A 2 -10.91 -2.97 8.59
N ASP A 3 -10.21 -3.56 9.57
CA ASP A 3 -8.75 -3.47 9.71
C ASP A 3 -8.02 -4.63 9.02
N THR A 4 -8.29 -4.85 7.73
CA THR A 4 -7.38 -5.68 6.93
C THR A 4 -6.67 -4.82 5.90
N PRO A 5 -5.33 -4.91 5.79
CA PRO A 5 -4.58 -4.19 4.76
C PRO A 5 -5.00 -4.58 3.34
N LEU A 6 -5.69 -5.72 3.18
CA LEU A 6 -6.34 -6.17 1.94
C LEU A 6 -7.44 -5.21 1.49
N GLU A 7 -8.38 -4.87 2.36
CA GLU A 7 -9.48 -3.96 2.03
C GLU A 7 -8.98 -2.53 1.89
N ALA A 8 -8.00 -2.13 2.70
CA ALA A 8 -7.34 -0.83 2.57
C ALA A 8 -6.69 -0.66 1.19
N ALA A 9 -5.80 -1.59 0.79
CA ALA A 9 -5.16 -1.54 -0.51
C ALA A 9 -6.18 -1.54 -1.66
N ARG A 10 -7.21 -2.40 -1.60
CA ARG A 10 -8.26 -2.46 -2.64
C ARG A 10 -9.08 -1.17 -2.70
N THR A 11 -9.38 -0.55 -1.56
CA THR A 11 -10.12 0.71 -1.49
C THR A 11 -9.28 1.86 -2.02
N TYR A 12 -8.00 1.92 -1.64
CA TYR A 12 -7.08 2.99 -2.06
C TYR A 12 -6.59 2.85 -3.51
N THR A 13 -6.64 1.66 -4.10
CA THR A 13 -6.33 1.46 -5.53
C THR A 13 -7.58 1.28 -6.38
N ARG A 14 -8.77 1.60 -5.84
CA ARG A 14 -10.02 1.44 -6.57
C ARG A 14 -10.06 2.40 -7.74
N GLY A 15 -10.21 1.86 -8.95
CA GLY A 15 -10.18 2.63 -10.20
C GLY A 15 -8.80 2.74 -10.85
N LEU A 16 -7.77 2.16 -10.24
CA LEU A 16 -6.45 2.05 -10.86
C LEU A 16 -6.43 0.89 -11.86
N ILE A 17 -6.04 1.16 -13.11
CA ILE A 17 -5.81 0.11 -14.11
C ILE A 17 -4.36 -0.34 -14.03
N PHE A 18 -4.16 -1.60 -13.67
CA PHE A 18 -2.85 -2.22 -13.65
C PHE A 18 -2.49 -2.76 -15.05
N PRO A 19 -1.22 -2.72 -15.47
CA PRO A 19 -0.04 -2.26 -14.72
C PRO A 19 0.05 -0.72 -14.60
N ALA A 20 0.35 -0.23 -13.40
CA ALA A 20 0.45 1.19 -13.10
C ALA A 20 1.86 1.57 -12.65
N SER A 21 2.32 2.77 -13.02
CA SER A 21 3.60 3.31 -12.53
C SER A 21 3.50 3.71 -11.06
N LYS A 22 4.63 3.70 -10.35
CA LYS A 22 4.68 4.13 -8.94
C LYS A 22 4.03 5.50 -8.73
N GLU A 23 4.32 6.47 -9.59
CA GLU A 23 3.72 7.81 -9.52
C GLU A 23 2.19 7.80 -9.66
N GLN A 24 1.65 6.98 -10.58
CA GLN A 24 0.20 6.83 -10.76
C GLN A 24 -0.45 6.17 -9.53
N VAL A 25 0.23 5.18 -8.94
CA VAL A 25 -0.23 4.59 -7.68
C VAL A 25 -0.23 5.62 -6.57
N LEU A 26 0.88 6.37 -6.39
CA LEU A 26 1.00 7.40 -5.37
C LEU A 26 -0.07 8.48 -5.52
N ASP A 27 -0.33 8.97 -6.74
CA ASP A 27 -1.40 9.94 -7.02
C ASP A 27 -2.78 9.40 -6.61
N VAL A 28 -3.10 8.17 -7.02
CA VAL A 28 -4.41 7.58 -6.75
C VAL A 28 -4.59 7.23 -5.27
N VAL A 29 -3.58 6.67 -4.61
CA VAL A 29 -3.67 6.35 -3.18
C VAL A 29 -3.74 7.63 -2.34
N GLU A 30 -2.97 8.68 -2.68
CA GLU A 30 -3.06 9.99 -2.02
C GLU A 30 -4.44 10.63 -2.21
N ARG A 31 -4.96 10.63 -3.44
CA ARG A 31 -6.31 11.15 -3.75
C ARG A 31 -7.42 10.35 -3.07
N ASN A 32 -7.19 9.05 -2.83
CA ASN A 32 -8.11 8.19 -2.09
C ASN A 32 -7.95 8.28 -0.56
N GLY A 33 -7.08 9.17 -0.07
CA GLY A 33 -6.89 9.39 1.37
C GLY A 33 -6.07 8.30 2.04
N ALA A 34 -5.13 7.70 1.32
CA ALA A 34 -4.22 6.73 1.92
C ALA A 34 -3.35 7.41 3.00
N PRO A 35 -3.06 6.69 4.10
CA PRO A 35 -2.17 7.17 5.14
C PRO A 35 -0.80 7.52 4.57
N ARG A 36 -0.16 8.54 5.14
CA ARG A 36 1.19 8.94 4.71
C ARG A 36 2.19 7.80 4.84
N ASP A 37 2.06 6.95 5.87
CA ASP A 37 2.84 5.71 6.00
C ASP A 37 2.74 4.82 4.76
N VAL A 38 1.54 4.62 4.20
CA VAL A 38 1.33 3.81 2.98
C VAL A 38 2.07 4.41 1.79
N VAL A 39 1.96 5.73 1.62
CA VAL A 39 2.63 6.49 0.55
C VAL A 39 4.15 6.38 0.69
N GLU A 40 4.68 6.58 1.89
CA GLU A 40 6.12 6.49 2.19
C GLU A 40 6.67 5.09 1.98
N ILE A 41 5.94 4.06 2.44
CA ILE A 41 6.29 2.66 2.23
C ILE A 41 6.41 2.35 0.73
N ILE A 42 5.43 2.78 -0.07
CA ILE A 42 5.44 2.59 -1.53
C ILE A 42 6.58 3.38 -2.17
N HIS A 43 6.82 4.62 -1.73
CA HIS A 43 7.87 5.49 -2.24
C HIS A 43 9.28 4.94 -1.98
N ALA A 44 9.50 4.40 -0.77
CA ALA A 44 10.77 3.84 -0.31
C ALA A 44 11.17 2.54 -1.04
N ARG A 45 10.23 1.88 -1.72
CA ARG A 45 10.55 0.67 -2.49
C ARG A 45 11.18 1.03 -3.84
N PRO A 46 12.19 0.25 -4.29
CA PRO A 46 12.79 0.38 -5.63
C PRO A 46 11.89 -0.23 -6.71
N ILE A 47 10.57 -0.05 -6.59
CA ILE A 47 9.57 -0.55 -7.53
C ILE A 47 9.17 0.61 -8.43
N THR A 48 9.28 0.41 -9.74
CA THR A 48 8.93 1.42 -10.74
C THR A 48 7.51 1.22 -11.28
N LYS A 49 7.02 -0.03 -11.29
CA LYS A 49 5.67 -0.40 -11.73
C LYS A 49 5.06 -1.46 -10.83
N PHE A 50 3.78 -1.28 -10.56
CA PHE A 50 2.94 -2.25 -9.89
C PHE A 50 2.17 -3.03 -10.94
N ALA A 51 2.35 -4.35 -10.97
CA ALA A 51 1.64 -5.23 -11.89
C ALA A 51 0.21 -5.55 -11.41
N SER A 52 -0.06 -5.41 -10.12
CA SER A 52 -1.33 -5.75 -9.50
C SER A 52 -1.47 -5.10 -8.11
N PRO A 53 -2.69 -4.95 -7.59
CA PRO A 53 -2.89 -4.45 -6.23
C PRO A 53 -2.31 -5.40 -5.17
N ALA A 54 -2.18 -6.70 -5.49
CA ALA A 54 -1.54 -7.69 -4.63
C ALA A 54 -0.06 -7.36 -4.34
N ASP A 55 0.62 -6.70 -5.27
CA ASP A 55 2.03 -6.30 -5.09
C ASP A 55 2.16 -5.24 -3.98
N LEU A 56 1.22 -4.29 -3.95
CA LEU A 56 1.09 -3.32 -2.86
C LEU A 56 0.77 -3.97 -1.51
N MET A 57 -0.04 -5.03 -1.50
CA MET A 57 -0.34 -5.78 -0.28
C MET A 57 0.90 -6.45 0.29
N VAL A 58 1.77 -7.02 -0.55
CA VAL A 58 3.01 -7.65 -0.10
C VAL A 58 3.92 -6.62 0.55
N ILE A 59 3.97 -5.42 -0.01
CA ILE A 59 4.79 -4.32 0.49
C ILE A 59 4.24 -3.78 1.82
N LEU A 60 2.93 -3.55 1.89
CA LEU A 60 2.25 -3.07 3.09
C LEU A 60 2.27 -4.10 4.22
N ARG A 61 2.14 -5.39 3.90
CA ARG A 61 2.28 -6.48 4.88
C ARG A 61 3.69 -6.51 5.49
N GLN A 62 4.72 -6.23 4.70
CA GLN A 62 6.10 -6.19 5.19
C GLN A 62 6.41 -4.97 6.06
N GLU A 63 5.56 -3.95 6.01
CA GLU A 63 5.67 -2.70 6.77
C GLU A 63 4.41 -2.50 7.62
N GLY A 64 4.09 -3.50 8.45
CA GLY A 64 3.10 -3.32 9.51
C GLY A 64 3.45 -2.10 10.39
N PRO A 65 2.45 -1.43 10.98
CA PRO A 65 2.66 -0.18 11.72
C PRO A 65 3.79 -0.38 12.72
N ARG A 66 4.89 0.36 12.54
CA ARG A 66 6.06 0.31 13.42
C ARG A 66 5.81 1.00 14.76
N GLY A 67 4.70 0.67 15.41
CA GLY A 67 4.32 1.11 16.74
C GLY A 67 3.72 -0.04 17.53
N SER A 68 4.50 -0.53 18.50
CA SER A 68 4.16 -1.50 19.57
C SER A 68 4.53 -2.96 19.27
N GLY A 69 5.58 -3.44 19.94
CA GLY A 69 6.09 -4.80 19.83
C GLY A 69 5.39 -5.84 20.73
N ALA A 70 5.95 -7.05 20.68
CA ALA A 70 5.78 -8.22 21.56
C ALA A 70 5.07 -9.47 20.96
N ALA A 71 5.63 -10.63 21.34
CA ALA A 71 5.33 -12.02 21.00
C ALA A 71 5.73 -12.42 19.56
N GLY A 72 6.72 -13.28 19.34
CA GLY A 72 6.90 -14.60 19.93
C GLY A 72 6.31 -15.63 18.96
N TRP A 73 7.03 -16.74 18.75
CA TRP A 73 6.79 -17.87 17.85
C TRP A 73 7.31 -17.72 16.41
#